data_AF-A0A6C0K8Z6-F1
#
_entry.id   AF-A0A6C0K8Z6-F1
#
_cell.length_a   1.000
_cell.length_b   1.000
_cell.length_c   1.000
_cell.angle_alpha   90.00
_cell.angle_beta   90.00
_cell.angle_gamma   90.00
#
_symmetry.space_group_name_H-M   'P 1'
#
loop_
_entity.id
_entity.type
_entity.pdbx_description
1 polymer ?
#
loop_
_entity_poly.entity_id
_entity_poly.type
_entity_poly.pdbx_seq_one_letter_code
_entity_poly.pdbx_strand_id
1 'polypeptide(L)' 'MATRKQRTGGKKTRKASKWTNFVKKIYQEMKKKDKNVKLGAAMKEASKRKSEM' A
#
# COMPACT_ATOMS: atom_id res chain seq x y z
N MET A 1 32.73 28.29 -0.62
CA MET A 1 32.37 26.88 -0.39
C MET A 1 30.90 26.80 0.03
N ALA A 2 30.00 26.34 -0.85
CA ALA A 2 28.59 26.19 -0.50
C ALA A 2 28.37 24.83 0.16
N THR A 3 28.00 24.83 1.44
CA THR A 3 27.65 23.61 2.17
C THR A 3 26.31 23.09 1.68
N ARG A 4 26.32 21.92 1.03
CA ARG A 4 25.13 21.24 0.55
C ARG A 4 24.32 20.77 1.77
N LYS A 5 23.34 21.57 2.22
CA LYS A 5 22.38 21.21 3.27
C LYS A 5 21.66 19.93 2.84
N GLN A 6 22.15 18.78 3.30
CA GLN A 6 21.44 17.50 3.15
C GLN A 6 20.09 17.68 3.83
N ARG A 7 19.03 17.77 3.02
CA ARG A 7 17.66 17.56 3.48
C ARG A 7 17.60 16.10 3.92
N THR A 8 17.96 15.84 5.17
CA THR A 8 17.58 14.64 5.90
C THR A 8 16.07 14.71 6.11
N GLY A 9 15.31 14.63 5.01
CA GLY A 9 13.97 14.10 5.02
C GLY A 9 14.12 12.64 5.38
N GLY A 10 14.36 12.38 6.67
CA GLY A 10 14.34 11.04 7.22
C GLY A 10 13.10 10.40 6.64
N LYS A 11 13.26 9.22 6.02
CA LYS A 11 12.14 8.36 5.66
C LYS A 11 11.42 8.04 6.96
N LYS A 12 10.59 8.97 7.46
CA LYS A 12 9.43 8.67 8.27
C LYS A 12 8.63 7.80 7.34
N THR A 13 8.85 6.50 7.45
CA THR A 13 7.92 5.46 7.02
C THR A 13 6.61 5.83 7.68
N ARG A 14 5.82 6.69 7.03
CA ARG A 14 4.47 7.01 7.48
C ARG A 14 3.83 5.65 7.70
N LYS A 15 3.37 5.41 8.93
CA LYS A 15 2.69 4.16 9.28
C LYS A 15 1.70 3.90 8.15
N ALA A 16 1.83 2.75 7.49
CA ALA A 16 0.96 2.41 6.38
C ALA A 16 -0.48 2.57 6.87
N SER A 17 -1.28 3.31 6.11
CA SER A 17 -2.68 3.57 6.48
C SER A 17 -3.39 2.23 6.70
N LYS A 18 -4.38 2.19 7.59
CA LYS A 18 -5.26 1.03 7.78
C LYS A 18 -5.79 0.53 6.42
N TRP A 19 -6.12 1.48 5.54
CA TRP A 19 -6.52 1.21 4.16
C TRP A 19 -5.44 0.48 3.35
N THR A 20 -4.19 0.93 3.41
CA THR A 20 -3.09 0.32 2.67
C THR A 20 -2.81 -1.10 3.14
N ASN A 21 -2.90 -1.35 4.45
CA ASN A 21 -2.75 -2.69 5.01
C ASN A 21 -3.87 -3.64 4.57
N PHE A 22 -5.10 -3.13 4.49
CA PHE A 22 -6.24 -3.90 4.01
C PHE A 22 -6.12 -4.27 2.52
N VAL A 23 -5.79 -3.31 1.67
CA VAL A 23 -5.53 -3.56 0.24
C VAL A 23 -4.39 -4.57 0.09
N LYS A 24 -3.33 -4.45 0.90
CA LYS A 24 -2.20 -5.40 0.88
C LYS A 24 -2.64 -6.81 1.28
N LYS A 25 -3.51 -6.96 2.28
CA LYS A 25 -4.07 -8.26 2.70
C LYS A 25 -4.87 -8.90 1.56
N ILE A 26 -5.79 -8.15 0.95
CA ILE A 26 -6.60 -8.63 -0.18
C ILE A 26 -5.71 -8.97 -1.39
N TYR A 27 -4.71 -8.14 -1.68
CA TYR A 27 -3.77 -8.41 -2.76
C TYR A 27 -2.99 -9.71 -2.50
N GLN A 28 -2.56 -9.97 -1.27
CA GLN A 28 -1.89 -11.23 -0.92
C GLN A 28 -2.83 -12.44 -1.04
N GLU A 29 -4.09 -12.31 -0.60
CA GLU A 29 -5.10 -13.36 -0.73
C GLU A 29 -5.42 -13.67 -2.20
N MET A 30 -5.61 -12.63 -3.01
CA MET A 30 -5.82 -12.78 -4.46
C MET A 30 -4.58 -13.35 -5.15
N LYS A 31 -3.38 -12.91 -4.78
CA LYS A 31 -2.13 -13.40 -5.38
C LYS A 31 -1.83 -14.87 -5.06
N LYS A 32 -2.32 -15.37 -3.92
CA LYS A 32 -2.26 -16.80 -3.58
C LYS A 32 -3.12 -17.65 -4.50
N LYS A 33 -4.26 -17.11 -4.96
CA LYS A 33 -5.18 -17.78 -5.90
C LYS A 33 -4.71 -17.62 -7.34
N ASP A 34 -4.34 -16.39 -7.71
CA ASP A 34 -3.93 -16.01 -9.07
C ASP A 34 -2.63 -15.20 -9.03
N LYS A 35 -1.53 -15.80 -9.49
CA LYS A 35 -0.20 -15.16 -9.50
C LYS A 35 -0.14 -13.90 -10.39
N ASN A 36 -1.07 -13.76 -11.34
CA ASN A 36 -1.18 -12.63 -12.27
C ASN A 36 -2.09 -11.49 -11.78
N VAL A 37 -2.56 -11.54 -10.54
CA VAL A 37 -3.39 -10.48 -9.97
C VAL A 37 -2.66 -9.14 -9.96
N LYS A 38 -3.31 -8.14 -10.55
CA LYS A 38 -2.89 -6.75 -10.55
C LYS A 38 -3.41 -6.02 -9.32
N LEU A 39 -2.65 -5.05 -8.83
CA LEU A 39 -3.03 -4.22 -7.68
C LEU A 39 -4.39 -3.51 -7.89
N GLY A 40 -4.72 -3.12 -9.13
CA GLY A 40 -6.01 -2.52 -9.46
C GLY A 40 -7.22 -3.44 -9.21
N ALA A 41 -7.07 -4.76 -9.41
CA ALA A 41 -8.13 -5.72 -9.08
C ALA A 41 -8.32 -5.82 -7.56
N ALA A 42 -7.21 -5.90 -6.81
CA ALA A 42 -7.24 -5.90 -5.35
C ALA A 42 -7.80 -4.60 -4.77
N MET A 43 -7.55 -3.43 -5.39
CA MET A 43 -8.17 -2.17 -4.98
C MET A 43 -9.68 -2.14 -5.24
N LYS A 44 -10.16 -2.66 -6.39
CA LYS A 44 -11.60 -2.77 -6.67
C LYS A 44 -12.28 -3.68 -5.66
N GLU A 45 -11.66 -4.81 -5.32
CA GLU A 45 -12.21 -5.75 -4.34
C GLU A 45 -12.16 -5.17 -2.92
N ALA A 46 -11.05 -4.53 -2.54
CA ALA A 46 -10.94 -3.78 -1.30
C ALA A 46 -11.98 -2.65 -1.21
N SER A 47 -12.29 -1.97 -2.32
CA SER A 47 -13.32 -0.93 -2.34
C SER A 47 -14.74 -1.50 -2.16
N LYS A 48 -15.00 -2.71 -2.67
CA LYS A 48 -16.28 -3.42 -2.43
C LYS A 48 -16.42 -3.86 -0.97
N ARG A 49 -15.32 -4.30 -0.35
CA ARG A 49 -15.27 -4.70 1.07
C ARG A 49 -15.04 -3.51 2.02
N LYS A 50 -14.86 -2.29 1.49
CA LYS A 50 -14.59 -1.07 2.28
C LYS A 50 -15.76 -0.74 3.22
N SER A 51 -16.98 -1.16 2.89
CA SER A 51 -18.15 -0.99 3.75
C SER A 51 -18.10 -1.81 5.05
N GLU A 52 -17.24 -2.83 5.14
CA GLU A 52 -17.01 -3.64 6.35
C GLU A 52 -15.88 -3.09 7.24
N MET A 53 -15.18 -2.03 6.83
CA MET A 53 -14.10 -1.37 7.59
C MET A 53 -14.58 -0.05 8.20
#